data_AF-A0A1G7X8M0-F1
#
_entry.id   AF-A0A1G7X8M0-F1
#
_cell.length_a   1.000
_cell.length_b   1.000
_cell.length_c   1.000
_cell.angle_alpha   90.00
_cell.angle_beta   90.00
_cell.angle_gamma   90.00
#
_symmetry.space_group_name_H-M   'P 1'
#
loop_
_entity.id
_entity.type
_entity.pdbx_description
1 polymer ?
#
loop_
_entity_poly.entity_id
_entity_poly.type
_entity_poly.pdbx_seq_one_letter_code
_entity_poly.pdbx_strand_id
1 'polypeptide(L)'
;MLGNDIVDLNLAKIQSNWRRKNYLDKIFTIGEQLLITSANNPDEMVWLLWSMKESAYKIHNRKTGIRDFAPKSLSCTIHTNSYGAVNINDSIYFTKSNLQTAFIHTIAAPVYGKLEKIKVAIYELPDHPDDYKSTKPGSVSHHGQYLALVY
;
A
#
# COMPACT_ATOMS: atom_id res chain seq x y z
N MET A 1 -14.96 2.88 5.33
CA MET A 1 -14.20 2.16 4.30
C MET A 1 -12.74 2.34 4.58
N LEU A 2 -12.04 1.22 4.73
CA LEU A 2 -10.61 1.14 4.99
C LEU A 2 -9.94 0.50 3.77
N GLY A 3 -8.69 0.84 3.53
CA GLY A 3 -7.84 0.14 2.58
C GLY A 3 -6.55 -0.26 3.27
N ASN A 4 -5.96 -1.35 2.84
CA ASN A 4 -4.62 -1.72 3.25
C ASN A 4 -3.91 -2.49 2.16
N ASP A 5 -2.60 -2.47 2.19
CA ASP A 5 -1.75 -3.29 1.34
C ASP A 5 -0.53 -3.76 2.12
N ILE A 6 -0.12 -5.01 1.92
CA ILE A 6 1.09 -5.58 2.53
C ILE A 6 1.96 -6.15 1.43
N VAL A 7 3.25 -5.84 1.50
CA VAL A 7 4.26 -6.27 0.55
C VAL A 7 5.36 -7.01 1.31
N ASP A 8 5.37 -8.34 1.23
CA ASP A 8 6.55 -9.17 1.49
C ASP A 8 7.74 -8.72 0.62
N LEU A 9 8.78 -8.15 1.25
CA LEU A 9 9.94 -7.60 0.54
C LEU A 9 10.87 -8.69 0.02
N ASN A 10 10.90 -9.87 0.64
CA ASN A 10 11.70 -10.99 0.16
C ASN A 10 11.08 -11.58 -1.11
N LEU A 11 9.77 -11.80 -1.09
CA LEU A 11 9.06 -12.26 -2.28
C LEU A 11 9.07 -11.22 -3.41
N ALA A 12 8.88 -9.94 -3.08
CA ALA A 12 8.88 -8.87 -4.08
C ALA A 12 10.20 -8.80 -4.86
N LYS A 13 11.36 -9.01 -4.21
CA LYS A 13 12.68 -9.07 -4.87
C LYS A 13 12.77 -10.19 -5.90
N ILE A 14 12.09 -11.31 -5.66
CA ILE A 14 12.10 -12.49 -6.55
C ILE A 14 11.11 -12.30 -7.70
N GLN A 15 9.90 -11.82 -7.41
CA GLN A 15 8.81 -11.77 -8.39
C GLN A 15 8.82 -10.50 -9.25
N SER A 16 9.42 -9.41 -8.77
CA SER A 16 9.33 -8.10 -9.40
C SER A 16 10.70 -7.46 -9.60
N ASN A 17 11.18 -7.47 -10.84
CA ASN A 17 12.31 -6.65 -11.25
C ASN A 17 11.82 -5.24 -11.61
N TRP A 18 11.64 -4.37 -10.61
CA TRP A 18 11.22 -2.98 -10.84
C TRP A 18 12.27 -2.14 -11.60
N ARG A 19 13.53 -2.61 -11.67
CA ARG A 19 14.61 -1.97 -12.43
C ARG A 19 14.55 -2.26 -13.93
N ARG A 20 13.64 -3.13 -14.38
CA ARG A 20 13.46 -3.39 -15.82
C ARG A 20 13.00 -2.11 -16.53
N LYS A 21 13.46 -1.95 -17.77
CA LYS A 21 13.12 -0.80 -18.63
C LYS A 21 11.60 -0.57 -18.65
N ASN A 22 11.19 0.70 -18.50
CA ASN A 22 9.80 1.18 -18.50
C ASN A 22 8.91 0.70 -17.33
N TYR A 23 9.43 0.03 -16.30
CA TYR A 23 8.60 -0.35 -15.16
C TYR A 23 8.10 0.88 -14.40
N LEU A 24 9.03 1.75 -14.02
CA LEU A 24 8.71 2.98 -13.30
C LEU A 24 7.79 3.89 -14.13
N ASP A 25 8.05 3.98 -15.43
CA ASP A 25 7.24 4.73 -16.39
C ASP A 25 5.83 4.17 -16.62
N LYS A 26 5.47 3.01 -16.07
CA LYS A 26 4.10 2.50 -16.14
C LYS A 26 3.32 2.76 -14.86
N ILE A 27 4.01 2.87 -13.74
CA ILE A 27 3.41 2.77 -12.41
C ILE A 27 3.49 4.09 -11.64
N PHE A 28 4.61 4.81 -11.79
CA PHE A 28 4.93 5.97 -10.98
C PHE A 28 4.90 7.26 -11.80
N THR A 29 4.45 8.33 -11.16
CA THR A 29 4.53 9.70 -11.68
C THR A 29 5.98 10.17 -11.70
N ILE A 30 6.29 11.24 -12.44
CA ILE A 30 7.66 11.78 -12.49
C ILE A 30 8.15 12.18 -11.08
N GLY A 31 7.30 12.79 -10.26
CA GLY A 31 7.65 13.14 -8.88
C GLY A 31 7.97 11.91 -8.03
N GLU A 32 7.20 10.83 -8.16
CA GLU A 32 7.46 9.56 -7.47
C GLU A 32 8.75 8.88 -7.97
N GLN A 33 9.03 8.95 -9.27
CA GLN A 33 10.30 8.45 -9.81
C GLN A 33 11.50 9.19 -9.21
N LEU A 34 11.41 10.52 -9.06
CA LEU A 34 12.45 11.31 -8.40
C LEU A 34 12.64 10.88 -6.94
N LEU A 35 11.56 10.65 -6.20
CA LEU A 35 11.61 10.11 -4.83
C LEU A 35 12.33 8.76 -4.79
N ILE A 36 12.01 7.85 -5.73
CA ILE A 36 12.65 6.53 -5.82
C ILE A 36 14.14 6.66 -6.10
N THR A 37 14.54 7.48 -7.08
CA THR A 37 15.93 7.60 -7.49
C THR A 37 16.81 8.36 -6.49
N SER A 38 16.22 9.21 -5.65
CA SER A 38 16.94 10.00 -4.64
C SER A 38 16.91 9.37 -3.24
N ALA A 39 16.13 8.31 -3.04
CA ALA A 39 16.05 7.64 -1.75
C ALA A 39 17.35 6.91 -1.39
N ASN A 40 17.69 6.93 -0.10
CA ASN A 40 18.79 6.12 0.44
C ASN A 40 18.57 4.62 0.19
N ASN A 41 17.30 4.19 0.21
CA ASN A 41 16.89 2.83 -0.12
C ASN A 41 15.79 2.85 -1.21
N PRO A 42 16.17 2.82 -2.50
CA PRO A 42 15.22 2.86 -3.61
C PRO A 42 14.25 1.67 -3.63
N ASP A 43 14.70 0.48 -3.20
CA ASP A 43 13.86 -0.71 -3.13
C ASP A 43 12.71 -0.52 -2.15
N GLU A 44 13.00 -0.03 -0.95
CA GLU A 44 11.98 0.29 0.05
C GLU A 44 11.03 1.40 -0.44
N MET A 45 11.56 2.45 -1.08
CA MET A 45 10.75 3.55 -1.61
C MET A 45 9.76 3.08 -2.69
N VAL A 46 10.17 2.19 -3.60
CA VAL A 46 9.27 1.60 -4.61
C VAL A 46 8.10 0.89 -3.94
N TRP A 47 8.38 0.04 -2.96
CA TRP A 47 7.36 -0.77 -2.30
C TRP A 47 6.49 0.02 -1.32
N LEU A 48 7.04 1.08 -0.71
CA LEU A 48 6.27 2.07 0.03
C LEU A 48 5.23 2.74 -0.87
N LEU A 49 5.68 3.36 -1.96
CA LEU A 49 4.79 4.07 -2.89
C LEU A 49 3.75 3.12 -3.50
N TRP A 50 4.14 1.90 -3.85
CA TRP A 50 3.22 0.88 -4.36
C TRP A 50 2.13 0.53 -3.34
N SER A 51 2.53 0.20 -2.10
CA SER A 51 1.56 -0.18 -1.06
C SER A 51 0.61 0.97 -0.68
N MET A 52 1.08 2.23 -0.75
CA MET A 52 0.22 3.41 -0.61
C MET A 52 -0.85 3.46 -1.70
N LYS A 53 -0.46 3.29 -2.97
CA LYS A 53 -1.41 3.30 -4.11
C LYS A 53 -2.45 2.18 -3.98
N GLU A 54 -2.04 0.95 -3.71
CA GLU A 54 -2.96 -0.18 -3.57
C GLU A 54 -3.93 0.01 -2.40
N SER A 55 -3.45 0.53 -1.27
CA SER A 55 -4.29 0.85 -0.12
C SER A 55 -5.36 1.89 -0.47
N ALA A 56 -4.99 2.97 -1.16
CA ALA A 56 -5.91 4.02 -1.59
C ALA A 56 -6.89 3.51 -2.68
N TYR A 57 -6.39 2.76 -3.66
CA TYR A 57 -7.17 2.19 -4.75
C TYR A 57 -8.26 1.23 -4.23
N LYS A 58 -7.97 0.40 -3.22
CA LYS A 58 -8.99 -0.46 -2.59
C LYS A 58 -10.18 0.34 -2.03
N ILE A 59 -9.96 1.54 -1.49
CA ILE A 59 -11.05 2.43 -1.05
C ILE A 59 -11.76 3.02 -2.25
N HIS A 60 -11.00 3.54 -3.22
CA HIS A 60 -11.55 4.20 -4.39
C HIS A 60 -12.44 3.27 -5.23
N ASN A 61 -11.94 2.10 -5.59
CA ASN A 61 -12.68 1.07 -6.32
C ASN A 61 -13.98 0.66 -5.59
N ARG A 62 -13.94 0.46 -4.27
CA ARG A 62 -15.17 0.15 -3.52
C ARG A 62 -16.16 1.32 -3.48
N LYS A 63 -15.70 2.57 -3.58
CA LYS A 63 -16.57 3.76 -3.58
C LYS A 63 -17.22 3.99 -4.93
N THR A 64 -16.48 3.80 -6.02
CA THR A 64 -16.92 4.12 -7.38
C THR A 64 -17.45 2.92 -8.14
N GLY A 65 -17.07 1.70 -7.75
CA GLY A 65 -17.32 0.47 -8.49
C GLY A 65 -16.47 0.31 -9.76
N ILE A 66 -15.61 1.29 -10.06
CA ILE A 66 -14.80 1.35 -11.27
C ILE A 66 -13.52 0.53 -11.06
N ARG A 67 -13.27 -0.40 -11.99
CA ARG A 67 -12.09 -1.27 -12.00
C ARG A 67 -11.14 -0.86 -13.12
N ASP A 68 -10.34 0.17 -12.85
CA ASP A 68 -9.36 0.68 -13.81
C ASP A 68 -7.94 0.43 -13.32
N PHE A 69 -7.14 -0.26 -14.14
CA PHE A 69 -5.71 -0.41 -13.88
C PHE A 69 -4.94 0.81 -14.38
N ALA A 70 -4.95 1.87 -13.59
CA ALA A 70 -4.28 3.14 -13.90
C ALA A 70 -3.42 3.63 -12.73
N PRO A 71 -2.33 2.93 -12.34
CA PRO A 71 -1.52 3.26 -11.16
C PRO A 71 -0.92 4.67 -11.19
N LYS A 72 -0.68 5.25 -12.38
CA LYS A 72 -0.24 6.65 -12.53
C LYS A 72 -1.30 7.70 -12.19
N SER A 73 -2.59 7.33 -12.21
CA SER A 73 -3.66 8.22 -11.76
C SER A 73 -3.64 8.44 -10.25
N LEU A 74 -3.00 7.51 -9.52
CA LEU A 74 -2.74 7.64 -8.09
C LEU A 74 -1.41 8.35 -7.89
N SER A 75 -1.42 9.49 -7.20
CA SER A 75 -0.23 10.28 -6.90
C SER A 75 0.01 10.34 -5.41
N CYS A 76 1.13 9.78 -4.96
CA CYS A 76 1.53 9.74 -3.57
C CYS A 76 2.21 11.04 -3.13
N THR A 77 1.93 11.44 -1.89
CA THR A 77 2.69 12.45 -1.15
C THR A 77 3.12 11.82 0.18
N ILE A 78 4.42 11.86 0.46
CA ILE A 78 4.98 11.36 1.71
C ILE A 78 5.07 12.52 2.70
N HIS A 79 4.63 12.29 3.92
CA HIS A 79 4.73 13.20 5.06
C HIS A 79 5.66 12.59 6.13
N THR A 80 5.86 13.32 7.24
CA THR A 80 6.68 12.84 8.36
C THR A 80 6.03 11.66 9.08
N ASN A 81 6.83 10.92 9.86
CA ASN A 81 6.37 9.82 10.72
C ASN A 81 5.58 8.71 9.97
N SER A 82 5.99 8.41 8.74
CA SER A 82 5.36 7.40 7.86
C SER A 82 3.90 7.68 7.48
N TYR A 83 3.43 8.93 7.66
CA TYR A 83 2.16 9.37 7.11
C TYR A 83 2.32 9.78 5.66
N GLY A 84 1.22 9.76 4.93
CA GLY A 84 1.16 10.22 3.56
C GLY A 84 -0.26 10.49 3.11
N ALA A 85 -0.40 10.80 1.84
CA ALA A 85 -1.66 10.89 1.16
C ALA A 85 -1.52 10.35 -0.27
N VAL A 86 -2.61 9.84 -0.81
CA VAL A 86 -2.72 9.46 -2.22
C VAL A 86 -3.90 10.19 -2.82
N ASN A 87 -3.61 10.96 -3.86
CA ASN A 87 -4.61 11.65 -4.65
C ASN A 87 -4.97 10.79 -5.86
N ILE A 88 -6.25 10.66 -6.15
CA ILE A 88 -6.77 10.03 -7.37
C ILE A 88 -8.04 10.76 -7.78
N ASN A 89 -8.04 11.32 -8.98
CA ASN A 89 -9.08 12.26 -9.44
C ASN A 89 -9.27 13.38 -8.40
N ASP A 90 -10.51 13.65 -7.97
CA ASP A 90 -10.85 14.65 -6.94
C ASP A 90 -10.90 14.06 -5.51
N SER A 91 -10.35 12.86 -5.30
CA SER A 91 -10.36 12.16 -4.01
C SER A 91 -8.96 12.09 -3.39
N ILE A 92 -8.90 12.35 -2.09
CA ILE A 92 -7.70 12.20 -1.27
C ILE A 92 -7.92 11.08 -0.26
N TYR A 93 -6.96 10.16 -0.15
CA TYR A 93 -6.92 9.14 0.89
C TYR A 93 -5.64 9.30 1.69
N PHE A 94 -5.77 9.46 3.00
CA PHE A 94 -4.64 9.55 3.91
C PHE A 94 -4.09 8.17 4.17
N THR A 95 -2.77 8.04 4.28
CA THR A 95 -2.07 6.78 4.49
C THR A 95 -1.18 6.84 5.72
N LYS A 96 -0.95 5.67 6.32
CA LYS A 96 0.07 5.44 7.35
C LYS A 96 0.78 4.13 7.04
N SER A 97 2.10 4.13 7.00
CA SER A 97 2.90 2.97 6.64
C SER A 97 3.71 2.45 7.82
N ASN A 98 3.77 1.12 7.94
CA ASN A 98 4.68 0.40 8.80
C ASN A 98 5.81 -0.16 7.92
N LEU A 99 7.02 0.38 8.11
CA LEU A 99 8.21 -0.01 7.37
C LEU A 99 8.99 -1.01 8.22
N GLN A 100 9.06 -2.25 7.77
CA GLN A 100 9.85 -3.31 8.39
C GLN A 100 10.89 -3.82 7.40
N THR A 101 11.91 -4.50 7.91
CA THR A 101 12.96 -5.08 7.07
C THR A 101 12.45 -6.20 6.16
N ALA A 102 11.41 -6.91 6.60
CA ALA A 102 10.84 -8.05 5.88
C ALA A 102 9.56 -7.72 5.09
N PHE A 103 8.82 -6.68 5.48
CA PHE A 103 7.60 -6.27 4.79
C PHE A 103 7.36 -4.76 4.87
N ILE A 104 6.56 -4.25 3.96
CA ILE A 104 5.93 -2.93 4.10
C ILE A 104 4.42 -3.13 4.17
N HIS A 105 3.78 -2.51 5.15
CA HIS A 105 2.32 -2.51 5.27
C HIS A 105 1.82 -1.07 5.30
N THR A 106 0.86 -0.75 4.46
CA THR A 106 0.21 0.56 4.44
C THR A 106 -1.28 0.42 4.74
N ILE A 107 -1.81 1.33 5.55
CA ILE A 107 -3.25 1.53 5.74
C ILE A 107 -3.69 2.84 5.11
N ALA A 108 -4.93 2.90 4.66
CA ALA A 108 -5.54 4.09 4.09
C ALA A 108 -6.93 4.38 4.68
N ALA A 109 -7.27 5.66 4.78
CA ALA A 109 -8.58 6.14 5.18
C ALA A 109 -8.94 7.47 4.48
N PRO A 110 -10.23 7.75 4.24
CA PRO A 110 -10.67 9.03 3.65
C PRO A 110 -10.62 10.21 4.64
N VAL A 111 -10.36 9.97 5.94
CA VAL A 111 -10.29 11.00 6.98
C VAL A 111 -9.04 10.74 7.80
N TYR A 112 -8.15 11.74 7.90
CA TYR A 112 -6.85 11.62 8.55
C TYR A 112 -6.95 11.06 9.98
N GLY A 113 -7.80 11.65 10.83
CA GLY A 113 -7.98 11.21 12.23
C GLY A 113 -8.56 9.81 12.41
N LYS A 114 -8.97 9.12 11.33
CA LYS A 114 -9.36 7.70 11.40
C LYS A 114 -8.16 6.77 11.37
N LEU A 115 -7.01 7.19 10.83
CA LEU A 115 -5.80 6.36 10.76
C LEU A 115 -5.39 5.82 12.13
N GLU A 116 -5.46 6.65 13.17
CA GLU A 116 -5.10 6.25 14.54
C GLU A 116 -6.08 5.27 15.19
N LYS A 117 -7.29 5.13 14.63
CA LYS A 117 -8.33 4.26 15.16
C LYS A 117 -8.35 2.89 14.48
N ILE A 118 -7.62 2.74 13.38
CA ILE A 118 -7.57 1.48 12.62
C ILE A 118 -6.78 0.47 13.42
N LYS A 119 -7.40 -0.67 13.71
CA LYS A 119 -6.70 -1.80 14.32
C LYS A 119 -6.12 -2.65 13.21
N VAL A 120 -4.86 -3.05 13.37
CA VAL A 120 -4.12 -3.86 12.39
C VAL A 120 -3.72 -5.17 13.05
N ALA A 121 -3.98 -6.29 12.38
CA ALA A 121 -3.45 -7.60 12.72
C ALA A 121 -2.68 -8.15 11.51
N ILE A 122 -1.38 -8.43 11.69
CA ILE A 122 -0.53 -9.02 10.66
C ILE A 122 -0.11 -10.41 11.14
N TYR A 123 -0.29 -11.39 10.27
CA TYR A 123 0.08 -12.78 10.48
C TYR A 123 1.12 -13.19 9.45
N GLU A 124 2.04 -14.06 9.87
CA GLU A 124 3.07 -14.68 9.03
C GLU A 124 2.81 -16.18 8.98
N LEU A 125 3.11 -16.86 7.88
CA LEU A 125 3.00 -18.32 7.84
C LEU A 125 3.94 -18.96 8.88
N PRO A 126 3.50 -20.04 9.58
CA PRO A 126 2.25 -20.78 9.37
C PRO A 126 1.05 -20.25 10.18
N ASP A 127 1.17 -19.16 10.93
CA ASP A 127 0.19 -18.68 11.91
C ASP A 127 -0.99 -17.92 11.31
N HIS A 128 -1.34 -18.21 10.05
CA HIS A 128 -2.50 -17.59 9.42
C HIS A 128 -3.79 -18.13 10.05
N PRO A 129 -4.73 -17.28 10.47
CA PRO A 129 -6.05 -17.72 10.90
C PRO A 129 -6.82 -18.40 9.77
N ASP A 130 -7.30 -19.63 10.00
CA ASP A 130 -8.04 -20.43 9.01
C ASP A 130 -9.31 -19.72 8.49
N ASP A 131 -10.07 -19.07 9.39
CA ASP A 131 -11.28 -18.32 9.04
C ASP A 131 -11.22 -16.87 9.54
N TYR A 132 -10.27 -16.09 9.02
CA TYR A 132 -10.25 -14.65 9.25
C TYR A 132 -11.48 -13.90 8.69
N LYS A 133 -12.29 -14.52 7.84
CA LYS A 133 -13.49 -13.85 7.32
C LYS A 133 -14.53 -13.69 8.42
N SER A 134 -14.61 -14.65 9.35
CA SER A 134 -15.47 -14.57 10.53
C SER A 134 -15.22 -13.35 11.43
N THR A 135 -13.98 -12.82 11.45
CA THR A 135 -13.63 -11.64 12.25
C THR A 135 -14.09 -10.32 11.60
N LYS A 136 -14.61 -10.37 10.36
CA LYS A 136 -15.14 -9.22 9.60
C LYS A 136 -14.16 -8.06 9.44
N PRO A 137 -12.95 -8.29 8.86
CA PRO A 137 -12.01 -7.22 8.60
C PRO A 137 -12.60 -6.20 7.61
N GLY A 138 -12.38 -4.92 7.89
CA GLY A 138 -12.74 -3.80 7.01
C GLY A 138 -11.90 -3.74 5.73
N SER A 139 -10.70 -4.32 5.73
CA SER A 139 -9.91 -4.62 4.53
C SER A 139 -8.91 -5.75 4.80
N VAL A 140 -8.61 -6.52 3.75
CA VAL A 140 -7.69 -7.66 3.77
C VAL A 140 -6.59 -7.41 2.73
N SER A 141 -5.36 -7.78 3.08
CA SER A 141 -4.25 -7.84 2.13
C SER A 141 -3.38 -9.06 2.40
N HIS A 142 -2.88 -9.68 1.34
CA HIS A 142 -2.02 -10.85 1.42
C HIS A 142 -0.92 -10.74 0.37
N HIS A 143 0.33 -10.95 0.77
CA HIS A 143 1.46 -11.06 -0.16
C HIS A 143 2.52 -11.95 0.45
N GLY A 144 2.99 -12.93 -0.33
CA GLY A 144 3.93 -13.93 0.14
C GLY A 144 3.46 -14.62 1.40
N GLN A 145 4.30 -14.58 2.43
CA GLN A 145 4.00 -15.24 3.71
C GLN A 145 3.12 -14.41 4.64
N TYR A 146 2.74 -13.18 4.28
CA TYR A 146 2.04 -12.25 5.17
C TYR A 146 0.57 -12.05 4.82
N LEU A 147 -0.28 -12.05 5.85
CA LEU A 147 -1.68 -11.65 5.83
C LEU A 147 -1.90 -10.45 6.75
N ALA A 148 -2.41 -9.35 6.22
CA ALA A 148 -2.78 -8.16 6.97
C ALA A 148 -4.29 -7.94 6.96
N LEU A 149 -4.88 -7.88 8.16
CA LEU A 149 -6.28 -7.58 8.41
C LEU A 149 -6.40 -6.23 9.10
N VAL A 150 -7.33 -5.37 8.64
CA VAL A 150 -7.59 -4.07 9.26
C VAL A 150 -9.05 -3.90 9.64
N TYR A 151 -9.32 -3.30 10.81
CA TYR A 151 -10.64 -3.13 11.42
C TYR A 151 -10.92 -1.68 11.80
#